data_AF-A0A2I4CF42-F1
#
_entry.id   AF-A0A2I4CF42-F1
#
_cell.length_a   1.000
_cell.length_b   1.000
_cell.length_c   1.000
_cell.angle_alpha   90.00
_cell.angle_beta   90.00
_cell.angle_gamma   90.00
#
_symmetry.space_group_name_H-M   'P 1'
#
loop_
_entity.id
_entity.type
_entity.pdbx_description
1 polymer ?
#
loop_
_entity_poly.entity_id
_entity_poly.type
_entity_poly.pdbx_seq_one_letter_code
_entity_poly.pdbx_strand_id
1 'polypeptide(L)'
;MVRSTSSIFILCSVLSSALGCDWFTRYSDLRNSSRVLIEVMGGEFTHEECHEPFPSKRYSSMRESEVQSQLIFIRDSMKQIFDLFRYSNVSSASWDPVKFQDFLETINRQIQELNNCISNPDQQARRGVKKYFRNLKVVTLSRTGESRTSWEILRKETKLHLDQLEILGNQAKDKMLTGGAK
;
A
#
# COMPACT_ATOMS: atom_id res chain seq x y z
N MET A 1 -10.27 -6.27 64.29
CA MET A 1 -9.61 -7.24 63.39
C MET A 1 -10.00 -6.89 61.97
N VAL A 2 -9.16 -6.14 61.26
CA VAL A 2 -9.45 -5.61 59.91
C VAL A 2 -9.17 -6.70 58.88
N ARG A 3 -10.20 -7.16 58.16
CA ARG A 3 -10.06 -8.08 57.03
C ARG A 3 -9.67 -7.26 55.79
N SER A 4 -8.39 -7.31 55.46
CA SER A 4 -7.83 -6.71 54.25
C SER A 4 -8.25 -7.53 53.03
N THR A 5 -9.04 -6.93 52.14
CA THR A 5 -9.38 -7.47 50.82
C THR A 5 -8.25 -7.17 49.85
N SER A 6 -7.48 -8.19 49.45
CA SER A 6 -6.51 -8.04 48.37
C SER A 6 -7.18 -8.29 47.02
N SER A 7 -7.62 -7.21 46.37
CA SER A 7 -8.00 -7.24 44.96
C SER A 7 -6.74 -7.14 44.11
N ILE A 8 -6.35 -8.26 43.49
CA ILE A 8 -5.25 -8.30 42.51
C ILE A 8 -5.78 -7.68 41.22
N PHE A 9 -5.44 -6.42 40.97
CA PHE A 9 -5.66 -5.78 39.67
C PHE A 9 -4.60 -6.29 38.69
N ILE A 10 -4.97 -7.25 37.85
CA ILE A 10 -4.16 -7.67 36.70
C ILE A 10 -4.29 -6.58 35.62
N LEU A 11 -3.43 -5.57 35.70
CA LEU A 11 -3.19 -4.60 34.62
C LEU A 11 -2.21 -5.23 33.62
N CYS A 12 -2.71 -6.05 32.71
CA CYS A 12 -1.88 -6.72 31.70
C CYS A 12 -2.52 -6.70 30.32
N SER A 13 -2.75 -5.51 29.76
CA SER A 13 -3.39 -5.42 28.42
C SER A 13 -2.94 -4.26 27.53
N VAL A 14 -1.81 -3.59 27.78
CA VAL A 14 -1.36 -2.48 26.90
C VAL A 14 -0.05 -2.77 26.14
N LEU A 15 0.61 -3.91 26.35
CA LEU A 15 1.91 -4.19 25.71
C LEU A 15 1.83 -5.03 24.42
N SER A 16 0.65 -5.47 23.97
CA SER A 16 0.56 -6.48 22.89
C SER A 16 0.59 -5.92 21.46
N SER A 17 0.40 -4.62 21.24
CA SER A 17 0.16 -4.11 19.87
C SER A 17 1.41 -3.53 19.19
N ALA A 18 2.42 -3.12 19.96
CA ALA A 18 3.66 -2.55 19.42
C ALA A 18 4.67 -3.63 18.95
N LEU A 19 4.53 -4.86 19.43
CA LEU A 19 5.39 -6.01 19.09
C LEU A 19 4.86 -6.87 17.92
N GLY A 20 3.65 -6.64 17.42
CA GLY A 20 2.96 -7.58 16.51
C GLY A 20 3.05 -7.29 15.01
N CYS A 21 3.61 -6.15 14.59
CA CYS A 21 3.71 -5.78 13.18
C CYS A 21 5.13 -5.88 12.64
N ASP A 22 5.54 -7.10 12.28
CA ASP A 22 6.86 -7.37 11.70
C ASP A 22 7.07 -6.76 10.31
N TRP A 23 6.00 -6.30 9.66
CA TRP A 23 6.10 -5.65 8.34
C TRP A 23 7.12 -4.52 8.33
N PHE A 24 7.21 -3.70 9.38
CA PHE A 24 8.15 -2.58 9.44
C PHE A 24 9.64 -2.98 9.49
N THR A 25 9.94 -4.24 9.82
CA THR A 25 11.31 -4.76 9.84
C THR A 25 11.85 -4.96 8.42
N ARG A 26 11.00 -5.44 7.51
CA ARG A 26 11.34 -5.72 6.10
C ARG A 26 10.77 -4.71 5.12
N TYR A 27 10.00 -3.75 5.61
CA TYR A 27 9.32 -2.74 4.81
C TYR A 27 10.28 -1.96 3.93
N SER A 28 11.43 -1.52 4.45
CA SER A 28 12.43 -0.75 3.68
C SER A 28 12.85 -1.49 2.42
N ASP A 29 13.11 -2.79 2.54
CA ASP A 29 13.67 -3.62 1.49
C ASP A 29 12.62 -3.96 0.44
N LEU A 30 11.42 -4.34 0.89
CA LEU A 30 10.30 -4.63 -0.01
C LEU A 30 9.82 -3.40 -0.77
N ARG A 31 9.74 -2.27 -0.07
CA ARG A 31 9.40 -0.98 -0.65
C ARG A 31 10.43 -0.59 -1.71
N ASN A 32 11.73 -0.61 -1.38
CA ASN A 32 12.82 -0.33 -2.32
C ASN A 32 12.72 -1.24 -3.54
N SER A 33 12.52 -2.55 -3.33
CA SER A 33 12.39 -3.53 -4.41
C SER A 33 11.23 -3.19 -5.33
N SER A 34 10.02 -2.94 -4.80
CA SER A 34 8.85 -2.62 -5.62
C SER A 34 9.00 -1.31 -6.41
N ARG A 35 9.65 -0.29 -5.82
CA ARG A 35 9.95 0.99 -6.49
C ARG A 35 11.00 0.82 -7.59
N VAL A 36 12.07 0.08 -7.34
CA VAL A 36 13.09 -0.19 -8.37
C VAL A 36 12.49 -1.00 -9.51
N LEU A 37 11.74 -2.06 -9.21
CA LEU A 37 11.16 -2.93 -10.24
C LEU A 37 10.17 -2.19 -11.16
N ILE A 38 9.30 -1.33 -10.62
CA ILE A 38 8.37 -0.54 -11.46
C ILE A 38 9.12 0.43 -12.39
N GLU A 39 10.29 0.92 -11.98
CA GLU A 39 11.15 1.78 -12.81
C GLU A 39 11.86 0.98 -13.90
N VAL A 40 12.52 -0.12 -13.52
CA VAL A 40 13.41 -0.86 -14.42
C VAL A 40 12.71 -1.87 -15.32
N MET A 41 11.43 -2.22 -15.07
CA MET A 41 10.72 -3.18 -15.91
C MET A 41 10.37 -2.61 -17.30
N GLY A 42 10.18 -1.30 -17.45
CA GLY A 42 9.80 -0.67 -18.71
C GLY A 42 10.82 0.32 -19.28
N GLY A 43 11.93 0.58 -18.57
CA GLY A 43 12.87 1.64 -18.90
C GLY A 43 12.29 3.03 -18.60
N GLU A 44 12.64 4.02 -19.44
CA GLU A 44 12.18 5.40 -19.27
C GLU A 44 10.66 5.49 -19.25
N PHE A 45 10.13 6.34 -18.35
CA PHE A 45 8.69 6.59 -18.30
C PHE A 45 8.23 7.42 -19.49
N THR A 46 6.98 7.19 -19.90
CA THR A 46 6.32 8.06 -20.87
C THR A 46 6.21 9.50 -20.36
N HIS A 47 6.30 10.45 -21.29
CA HIS A 47 5.99 11.86 -21.03
C HIS A 47 4.48 12.16 -21.10
N GLU A 48 3.68 11.21 -21.56
CA GLU A 48 2.23 11.33 -21.62
C GLU A 48 1.63 11.44 -20.22
N GLU A 49 0.63 12.30 -20.07
CA GLU A 49 -0.03 12.56 -18.80
C GLU A 49 -1.30 11.72 -18.60
N CYS A 50 -1.55 11.33 -17.35
CA CYS A 50 -2.78 10.64 -17.00
C CYS A 50 -3.95 11.63 -16.97
N HIS A 51 -5.03 11.32 -17.69
CA HIS A 51 -6.24 12.14 -17.67
C HIS A 51 -7.04 12.01 -16.37
N GLU A 52 -6.87 10.91 -15.61
CA GLU A 52 -7.48 10.76 -14.29
C GLU A 52 -6.59 11.45 -13.25
N PRO A 53 -7.08 12.49 -12.54
CA PRO A 53 -6.25 13.21 -11.58
C PRO A 53 -5.79 12.32 -10.42
N PHE A 54 -4.52 12.45 -10.05
CA PHE A 54 -3.97 11.75 -8.89
C PHE A 54 -4.72 12.12 -7.59
N PRO A 55 -5.05 11.17 -6.70
CA PRO A 55 -5.93 11.41 -5.56
C PRO A 55 -5.17 12.01 -4.36
N SER A 56 -4.46 13.12 -4.57
CA SER A 56 -3.59 13.78 -3.58
C SER A 56 -4.29 14.09 -2.27
N LYS A 57 -5.51 14.65 -2.32
CA LYS A 57 -6.33 14.95 -1.12
C LYS A 57 -6.59 13.72 -0.25
N ARG A 58 -6.72 12.53 -0.85
CA ARG A 58 -6.93 11.28 -0.13
C ARG A 58 -5.67 10.88 0.63
N TYR A 59 -4.52 10.97 -0.02
CA TYR A 59 -3.23 10.74 0.63
C TYR A 59 -3.00 11.72 1.77
N SER A 60 -3.22 13.02 1.57
CA SER A 60 -3.11 14.03 2.63
C SER A 60 -4.02 13.71 3.82
N SER A 61 -5.28 13.34 3.57
CA SER A 61 -6.20 12.95 4.65
C SER A 61 -5.75 11.70 5.42
N MET A 62 -5.05 10.76 4.77
CA MET A 62 -4.51 9.57 5.44
C MET A 62 -3.23 9.86 6.22
N ARG A 63 -2.49 10.94 5.94
CA ARG A 63 -1.33 11.32 6.76
C ARG A 63 -1.75 11.67 8.19
N GLU A 64 -2.94 12.25 8.34
CA GLU A 64 -3.51 12.65 9.63
C GLU A 64 -4.32 11.54 10.34
N SER A 65 -4.48 10.36 9.73
CA SER A 65 -5.28 9.29 10.32
C SER A 65 -4.50 8.44 11.33
N GLU A 66 -5.23 7.63 12.09
CA GLU A 66 -4.66 6.63 13.00
C GLU A 66 -3.86 5.56 12.25
N VAL A 67 -2.85 4.99 12.90
CA VAL A 67 -1.95 3.99 12.32
C VAL A 67 -2.70 2.83 11.67
N GLN A 68 -3.72 2.27 12.33
CA GLN A 68 -4.51 1.17 11.76
C GLN A 68 -5.23 1.58 10.47
N SER A 69 -5.76 2.81 10.40
CA SER A 69 -6.35 3.35 9.18
C SER A 69 -5.32 3.54 8.07
N GLN A 70 -4.10 3.94 8.40
CA GLN A 70 -2.99 4.06 7.46
C GLN A 70 -2.58 2.69 6.90
N LEU A 71 -2.40 1.69 7.77
CA LEU A 71 -2.03 0.32 7.36
C LEU A 71 -3.09 -0.31 6.45
N ILE A 72 -4.38 -0.19 6.80
CA ILE A 72 -5.50 -0.66 5.97
C ILE A 72 -5.48 0.05 4.61
N PHE A 73 -5.26 1.36 4.60
CA PHE A 73 -5.19 2.13 3.35
C PHE A 73 -4.02 1.70 2.46
N ILE A 74 -2.85 1.47 3.05
CA ILE A 74 -1.65 1.02 2.32
C ILE A 74 -1.91 -0.35 1.70
N ARG A 75 -2.34 -1.31 2.52
CA ARG A 75 -2.65 -2.67 2.07
C ARG A 75 -3.66 -2.67 0.94
N ASP A 76 -4.76 -1.94 1.09
CA ASP A 76 -5.84 -1.96 0.09
C ASP A 76 -5.43 -1.26 -1.20
N SER A 77 -4.60 -0.22 -1.13
CA SER A 77 -4.00 0.40 -2.32
C SER A 77 -3.07 -0.57 -3.03
N MET A 78 -2.22 -1.31 -2.30
CA MET A 78 -1.37 -2.36 -2.87
C MET A 78 -2.20 -3.49 -3.50
N LYS A 79 -3.30 -3.91 -2.87
CA LYS A 79 -4.24 -4.89 -3.46
C LYS A 79 -4.81 -4.39 -4.79
N GLN A 80 -5.23 -3.13 -4.86
CA GLN A 80 -5.72 -2.57 -6.13
C GLN A 80 -4.64 -2.49 -7.21
N ILE A 81 -3.39 -2.13 -6.85
CA ILE A 81 -2.24 -2.15 -7.77
C ILE A 81 -1.99 -3.58 -8.27
N PHE A 82 -1.94 -4.55 -7.37
CA PHE A 82 -1.74 -5.96 -7.72
C PHE A 82 -2.82 -6.46 -8.66
N ASP A 83 -4.10 -6.24 -8.33
CA ASP A 83 -5.25 -6.67 -9.13
C ASP A 83 -5.26 -6.00 -10.52
N LEU A 84 -4.85 -4.71 -10.61
CA LEU A 84 -4.78 -3.96 -11.85
C LEU A 84 -3.88 -4.67 -12.88
N PHE A 85 -2.74 -5.18 -12.45
CA PHE A 85 -1.75 -5.81 -13.32
C PHE A 85 -1.99 -7.32 -13.47
N ARG A 86 -2.33 -8.02 -12.38
CA ARG A 86 -2.49 -9.48 -12.36
C ARG A 86 -3.60 -9.98 -13.29
N TYR A 87 -4.68 -9.19 -13.43
CA TYR A 87 -5.88 -9.56 -14.19
C TYR A 87 -6.03 -8.79 -15.51
N SER A 88 -4.96 -8.17 -16.00
CA SER A 88 -4.99 -7.47 -17.29
C SER A 88 -4.05 -8.13 -18.30
N ASN A 89 -4.38 -7.98 -19.58
CA ASN A 89 -3.50 -8.43 -20.64
C ASN A 89 -2.41 -7.38 -20.90
N VAL A 90 -1.25 -7.56 -20.29
CA VAL A 90 -0.11 -6.65 -20.44
C VAL A 90 0.78 -6.98 -21.65
N SER A 91 0.33 -7.83 -22.59
CA SER A 91 1.15 -8.25 -23.75
C SER A 91 1.59 -7.11 -24.67
N SER A 92 0.84 -6.00 -24.70
CA SER A 92 1.22 -4.77 -25.42
C SER A 92 2.21 -3.89 -24.64
N ALA A 93 2.40 -4.14 -23.35
CA ALA A 93 3.44 -3.50 -22.57
C ALA A 93 4.80 -4.09 -22.96
N SER A 94 5.78 -3.23 -23.22
CA SER A 94 7.14 -3.66 -23.61
C SER A 94 8.01 -3.98 -22.39
N TRP A 95 7.42 -4.53 -21.33
CA TRP A 95 8.10 -4.72 -20.05
C TRP A 95 8.91 -6.00 -20.03
N ASP A 96 10.02 -5.98 -19.29
CA ASP A 96 10.76 -7.18 -18.93
C ASP A 96 9.85 -8.11 -18.09
N PRO A 97 9.55 -9.32 -18.59
CA PRO A 97 8.56 -10.20 -17.95
C PRO A 97 9.04 -10.73 -16.60
N VAL A 98 10.35 -10.89 -16.40
CA VAL A 98 10.93 -11.35 -15.12
C VAL A 98 10.78 -10.24 -14.09
N LYS A 99 11.19 -9.01 -14.42
CA LYS A 99 11.06 -7.86 -13.51
C LYS A 99 9.61 -7.53 -13.18
N PHE A 100 8.71 -7.66 -14.16
CA PHE A 100 7.27 -7.51 -13.93
C PHE A 100 6.72 -8.56 -12.97
N GLN A 101 7.14 -9.82 -13.12
CA GLN A 101 6.73 -10.89 -12.20
C GLN A 101 7.28 -10.65 -10.79
N ASP A 102 8.56 -10.30 -10.66
CA ASP A 102 9.19 -9.94 -9.38
C ASP A 102 8.48 -8.76 -8.71
N PHE A 103 8.01 -7.79 -9.51
CA PHE A 103 7.23 -6.66 -9.02
C PHE A 103 5.93 -7.13 -8.38
N LEU A 104 5.15 -7.98 -9.08
CA LEU A 104 3.90 -8.53 -8.56
C LEU A 104 4.11 -9.36 -7.30
N GLU A 105 5.15 -10.18 -7.25
CA GLU A 105 5.48 -11.00 -6.08
C GLU A 105 5.87 -10.14 -4.89
N THR A 106 6.65 -9.08 -5.11
CA THR A 106 7.03 -8.13 -4.08
C THR A 106 5.82 -7.37 -3.52
N ILE A 107 4.90 -6.93 -4.37
CA ILE A 107 3.66 -6.29 -3.93
C ILE A 107 2.79 -7.27 -3.15
N ASN A 108 2.61 -8.50 -3.65
CA ASN A 108 1.82 -9.52 -2.95
C ASN A 108 2.41 -9.84 -1.57
N ARG A 109 3.74 -9.96 -1.46
CA ARG A 109 4.40 -10.20 -0.17
C ARG A 109 4.13 -9.07 0.83
N GLN A 110 4.20 -7.81 0.40
CA GLN A 110 3.84 -6.67 1.27
C GLN A 110 2.37 -6.73 1.72
N ILE A 111 1.43 -7.13 0.83
CA ILE A 111 0.02 -7.29 1.18
C ILE A 111 -0.16 -8.35 2.28
N GLN A 112 0.52 -9.51 2.16
CA GLN A 112 0.41 -10.58 3.15
C GLN A 112 0.98 -10.16 4.50
N GLU A 113 2.13 -9.48 4.52
CA GLU A 113 2.73 -8.98 5.76
C GLU A 113 1.86 -7.91 6.43
N LEU A 114 1.24 -7.03 5.66
CA LEU A 114 0.29 -6.05 6.17
C LEU A 114 -0.98 -6.68 6.75
N ASN A 115 -1.47 -7.80 6.19
CA ASN A 115 -2.62 -8.50 6.77
C ASN A 115 -2.34 -8.94 8.22
N ASN A 116 -1.10 -9.29 8.55
CA ASN A 116 -0.72 -9.69 9.90
C ASN A 116 -0.66 -8.51 10.88
N CYS A 117 -0.51 -7.27 10.37
CA CYS A 117 -0.44 -6.05 11.18
C CYS A 117 -1.79 -5.42 11.50
N ILE A 118 -2.83 -5.78 10.75
CA ILE A 118 -4.15 -5.14 10.83
C ILE A 118 -5.03 -5.93 11.79
N SER A 119 -5.56 -5.26 12.83
CA SER A 119 -6.30 -5.93 13.91
C SER A 119 -7.58 -6.63 13.42
N ASN A 120 -8.21 -6.12 12.36
CA ASN A 120 -9.31 -6.79 11.67
C ASN A 120 -8.98 -6.90 10.17
N PRO A 121 -8.45 -8.04 9.71
CA PRO A 121 -8.07 -8.23 8.30
C PRO A 121 -9.22 -8.00 7.31
N ASP A 122 -10.46 -8.26 7.71
CA ASP A 122 -11.67 -8.07 6.90
C ASP A 122 -12.09 -6.60 6.79
N GLN A 123 -11.56 -5.73 7.65
CA GLN A 123 -11.80 -4.30 7.58
C GLN A 123 -11.16 -3.73 6.31
N GLN A 124 -11.97 -3.11 5.45
CA GLN A 124 -11.51 -2.48 4.23
C GLN A 124 -11.38 -0.97 4.39
N ALA A 125 -10.45 -0.38 3.62
CA ALA A 125 -10.37 1.04 3.41
C ALA A 125 -11.70 1.55 2.83
N ARG A 126 -11.96 2.84 3.03
CA ARG A 126 -13.13 3.51 2.45
C ARG A 126 -13.24 3.18 0.95
N ARG A 127 -14.46 2.87 0.48
CA ARG A 127 -14.82 2.47 -0.90
C ARG A 127 -14.16 3.30 -2.02
N GLY A 128 -13.70 4.52 -1.70
CA GLY A 128 -13.01 5.42 -2.61
C GLY A 128 -11.68 4.91 -3.18
N VAL A 129 -10.92 4.04 -2.50
CA VAL A 129 -9.67 3.48 -3.06
C VAL A 129 -9.97 2.61 -4.27
N LYS A 130 -10.83 1.61 -4.08
CA LYS A 130 -11.31 0.74 -5.17
C LYS A 130 -11.95 1.51 -6.32
N LYS A 131 -12.77 2.52 -6.00
CA LYS A 131 -13.40 3.37 -7.02
C LYS A 131 -12.35 4.11 -7.88
N TYR A 132 -11.32 4.67 -7.24
CA TYR A 132 -10.27 5.39 -7.95
C TYR A 132 -9.50 4.47 -8.91
N PHE A 133 -9.00 3.31 -8.45
CA PHE A 133 -8.24 2.40 -9.32
C PHE A 133 -9.09 1.82 -10.45
N ARG A 134 -10.39 1.61 -10.21
CA ARG A 134 -11.34 1.27 -11.29
C ARG A 134 -11.44 2.38 -12.34
N ASN A 135 -11.57 3.63 -11.91
CA ASN A 135 -11.62 4.78 -12.82
C ASN A 135 -10.32 4.91 -13.61
N LEU A 136 -9.17 4.81 -12.93
CA LEU A 136 -7.84 4.85 -13.54
C LEU A 136 -7.72 3.77 -14.64
N LYS A 137 -8.11 2.52 -14.35
CA LYS A 137 -8.14 1.45 -15.35
C LYS A 137 -8.99 1.81 -16.56
N VAL A 138 -10.22 2.29 -16.34
CA VAL A 138 -11.15 2.61 -17.43
C VAL A 138 -10.66 3.78 -18.29
N VAL A 139 -10.20 4.85 -17.65
CA VAL A 139 -9.73 6.07 -18.34
C VAL A 139 -8.46 5.77 -19.12
N THR A 140 -7.53 5.02 -18.53
CA THR A 140 -6.21 4.81 -19.13
C THR A 140 -6.19 3.65 -20.11
N LEU A 141 -6.85 2.51 -19.85
CA LEU A 141 -6.76 1.32 -20.71
C LEU A 141 -7.94 1.21 -21.69
N SER A 142 -9.17 1.31 -21.19
CA SER A 142 -10.36 1.02 -22.01
C SER A 142 -10.64 2.09 -23.08
N ARG A 143 -10.22 3.34 -22.85
CA ARG A 143 -10.42 4.44 -23.82
C ARG A 143 -9.32 4.57 -24.87
N THR A 144 -8.19 3.90 -24.65
CA THR A 144 -6.98 4.04 -25.47
C THR A 144 -6.58 2.72 -26.16
N GLY A 145 -7.41 1.68 -26.02
CA GLY A 145 -7.21 0.39 -26.68
C GLY A 145 -6.11 -0.47 -26.07
N GLU A 146 -5.82 -0.31 -24.76
CA GLU A 146 -4.76 -1.06 -24.06
C GLU A 146 -3.40 -1.01 -24.77
N SER A 147 -3.08 0.15 -25.36
CA SER A 147 -1.83 0.38 -26.08
C SER A 147 -0.60 0.33 -25.16
N ARG A 148 0.59 0.21 -25.75
CA ARG A 148 1.86 0.36 -25.03
C ARG A 148 1.90 1.65 -24.21
N THR A 149 1.50 2.77 -24.80
CA THR A 149 1.45 4.08 -24.15
C THR A 149 0.53 4.07 -22.92
N SER A 150 -0.61 3.41 -23.02
CA SER A 150 -1.58 3.27 -21.94
C SER A 150 -1.00 2.54 -20.73
N TRP A 151 -0.25 1.47 -20.99
CA TRP A 151 0.47 0.73 -19.95
C TRP A 151 1.56 1.58 -19.31
N GLU A 152 2.33 2.34 -20.09
CA GLU A 152 3.35 3.25 -19.57
C GLU A 152 2.76 4.36 -18.69
N ILE A 153 1.59 4.91 -19.04
CA ILE A 153 0.87 5.86 -18.19
C ILE A 153 0.48 5.19 -16.87
N LEU A 154 -0.09 3.99 -16.90
CA LEU A 154 -0.42 3.25 -15.66
C LEU A 154 0.81 2.94 -14.81
N ARG A 155 1.94 2.62 -15.45
CA ARG A 155 3.21 2.37 -14.77
C ARG A 155 3.70 3.62 -14.05
N LYS A 156 3.65 4.78 -14.72
CA LYS A 156 3.98 6.10 -14.16
C LYS A 156 3.10 6.42 -12.96
N GLU A 157 1.78 6.29 -13.09
CA GLU A 157 0.83 6.52 -11.99
C GLU A 157 1.06 5.54 -10.82
N THR A 158 1.35 4.28 -11.12
CA THR A 158 1.66 3.28 -10.08
C THR A 158 2.90 3.66 -9.29
N LYS A 159 3.97 4.13 -9.95
CA LYS A 159 5.16 4.64 -9.27
C LYS A 159 4.80 5.79 -8.33
N LEU A 160 3.99 6.75 -8.76
CA LEU A 160 3.51 7.84 -7.90
C LEU A 160 2.72 7.33 -6.68
N HIS A 161 1.87 6.31 -6.86
CA HIS A 161 1.18 5.67 -5.74
C HIS A 161 2.17 5.03 -4.76
N LEU A 162 3.15 4.27 -5.24
CA LEU A 162 4.16 3.63 -4.40
C LEU A 162 4.97 4.65 -3.60
N ASP A 163 5.34 5.77 -4.23
CA ASP A 163 6.04 6.88 -3.57
C ASP A 163 5.19 7.50 -2.44
N GLN A 164 3.89 7.66 -2.62
CA GLN A 164 3.02 8.17 -1.56
C GLN A 164 2.73 7.14 -0.46
N LEU A 165 2.63 5.87 -0.83
CA LEU A 165 2.46 4.77 0.12
C LEU A 165 3.70 4.60 1.00
N GLU A 166 4.89 4.83 0.45
CA GLU A 166 6.14 4.96 1.20
C GLU A 166 6.03 5.99 2.33
N ILE A 167 5.63 7.20 1.97
CA ILE A 167 5.54 8.31 2.92
C ILE A 167 4.59 7.93 4.06
N LEU A 168 3.43 7.35 3.71
CA LEU A 168 2.47 6.88 4.71
C LEU A 168 3.01 5.75 5.58
N GLY A 169 3.74 4.79 5.01
CA GLY A 169 4.32 3.68 5.78
C GLY A 169 5.39 4.16 6.76
N ASN A 170 6.28 5.06 6.34
CA ASN A 170 7.27 5.66 7.23
C ASN A 170 6.59 6.46 8.37
N GLN A 171 5.57 7.25 8.06
CA GLN A 171 4.80 7.97 9.08
C GLN A 171 4.08 7.02 10.05
N ALA A 172 3.51 5.93 9.56
CA ALA A 172 2.87 4.92 10.40
C ALA A 172 3.90 4.26 11.35
N LYS A 173 5.10 3.96 10.84
CA LYS A 173 6.23 3.45 11.63
C LYS A 173 6.61 4.43 12.74
N ASP A 174 6.81 5.70 12.41
CA ASP A 174 7.21 6.73 13.37
C ASP A 174 6.15 6.93 14.45
N LYS A 175 4.86 6.94 14.08
CA LYS A 175 3.75 7.02 15.04
C LYS A 175 3.71 5.81 15.99
N MET A 176 4.05 4.62 15.54
CA MET A 176 4.13 3.44 16.41
C MET A 176 5.30 3.51 17.39
N LEU A 177 6.44 4.03 16.95
CA LEU A 177 7.62 4.20 17.80
C LEU A 177 7.45 5.31 18.84
N THR A 178 6.76 6.39 18.47
CA THR A 178 6.55 7.56 19.35
C THR A 178 5.29 7.45 20.22
N GLY A 179 4.26 6.72 19.76
CA GLY A 179 3.01 6.49 20.47
C GLY A 179 3.09 5.44 21.59
N GLY A 180 4.19 4.69 21.70
CA GLY A 180 4.49 3.80 22.83
C GLY A 180 4.98 4.52 24.09
N ALA A 181 5.15 5.86 24.04
CA ALA A 181 5.49 6.70 25.17
C ALA A 181 4.28 7.55 25.60
N LYS A 182 3.27 6.90 26.17
CA LYS A 182 2.24 7.57 26.99
C LYS A 182 1.85 6.69 28.16
#